data_AF-A0A2E5YF04-F1
#
_entry.id   AF-A0A2E5YF04-F1
#
_cell.length_a   1.000
_cell.length_b   1.000
_cell.length_c   1.000
_cell.angle_alpha   90.00
_cell.angle_beta   90.00
_cell.angle_gamma   90.00
#
_symmetry.space_group_name_H-M   'P 1'
#
loop_
_entity.id
_entity.type
_entity.pdbx_description
1 polymer ?
#
loop_
_entity_poly.entity_id
_entity_poly.type
_entity_poly.pdbx_seq_one_letter_code
_entity_poly.pdbx_strand_id
1 'polypeptide(L)'
;MSAFPKSIGAFESFIRREIVRPVVFQDRIASPDPKRSSQSARATGGRVVLRASLTAVLALAGCVVSPEALSPPPAPADTENVRPTYSWLKENVFMRDCMFCHVIQSPYLMSYEQIMGTVSPGEPLESRLYLMVRTGRMPKGGRIADSKKWAIYAWILNGAHND
;
A
#
# COMPACT_ATOMS: atom_id res chain seq x y z
N MET A 1 -20.51 26.51 -41.03
CA MET A 1 -21.73 26.11 -40.29
C MET A 1 -21.92 24.62 -40.51
N SER A 2 -21.37 23.80 -39.61
CA SER A 2 -21.33 22.35 -39.76
C SER A 2 -22.17 21.71 -38.67
N ALA A 3 -23.18 20.95 -39.08
CA ALA A 3 -24.20 20.34 -38.24
C ALA A 3 -23.66 19.08 -37.55
N PHE A 4 -23.85 19.00 -36.22
CA PHE A 4 -23.68 17.78 -35.43
C PHE A 4 -25.01 17.01 -35.39
N PRO A 5 -25.05 15.69 -35.69
CA PRO A 5 -26.21 14.89 -35.39
C PRO A 5 -26.24 14.51 -33.90
N LYS A 6 -27.36 14.85 -33.26
CA LYS A 6 -27.76 14.35 -31.93
C LYS A 6 -28.06 12.86 -32.05
N SER A 7 -27.28 12.01 -31.40
CA SER A 7 -27.67 10.63 -31.12
C SER A 7 -27.99 10.50 -29.64
N ILE A 8 -29.30 10.44 -29.36
CA ILE A 8 -29.89 10.13 -28.06
C ILE A 8 -30.08 8.62 -28.06
N GLY A 9 -29.14 7.90 -27.45
CA GLY A 9 -29.28 6.48 -27.17
C GLY A 9 -29.86 6.29 -25.78
N ALA A 10 -31.17 6.02 -25.71
CA ALA A 10 -31.84 5.51 -24.52
C ALA A 10 -31.24 4.14 -24.17
N PHE A 11 -30.62 4.01 -23.00
CA PHE A 11 -30.31 2.71 -22.41
C PHE A 11 -31.29 2.45 -21.28
N GLU A 12 -32.42 1.86 -21.67
CA GLU A 12 -33.42 1.32 -20.77
C GLU A 12 -32.81 0.24 -19.86
N SER A 13 -32.92 0.47 -18.56
CA SER A 13 -33.78 -0.35 -17.69
C SER A 13 -33.70 -1.87 -17.85
N PHE A 14 -32.59 -2.51 -17.47
CA PHE A 14 -32.64 -3.93 -17.13
C PHE A 14 -31.46 -4.31 -16.22
N ILE A 15 -31.67 -4.40 -14.90
CA ILE A 15 -31.40 -5.61 -14.10
C ILE A 15 -32.10 -5.45 -12.73
N ARG A 16 -33.12 -6.30 -12.61
CA ARG A 16 -33.71 -6.94 -11.45
C ARG A 16 -33.13 -6.62 -10.07
N ARG A 17 -34.06 -6.22 -9.21
CA ARG A 17 -34.11 -6.43 -7.75
C ARG A 17 -33.49 -7.78 -7.36
N GLU A 18 -32.33 -7.74 -6.73
CA GLU A 18 -31.89 -8.84 -5.89
C GLU A 18 -32.28 -8.56 -4.43
N ILE A 19 -32.85 -9.61 -3.87
CA ILE A 19 -33.46 -9.73 -2.56
C ILE A 19 -32.43 -9.39 -1.48
N VAL A 20 -32.69 -8.31 -0.74
CA VAL A 20 -32.04 -8.02 0.54
C VAL A 20 -32.40 -9.14 1.50
N ARG A 21 -31.49 -10.09 1.72
CA ARG A 21 -31.55 -10.99 2.88
C ARG A 21 -30.86 -10.30 4.05
N PRO A 22 -31.55 -10.07 5.19
CA PRO A 22 -30.88 -9.57 6.38
C PRO A 22 -29.90 -10.65 6.88
N VAL A 23 -28.61 -10.34 6.85
CA VAL A 23 -27.60 -11.13 7.56
C VAL A 23 -27.81 -10.85 9.05
N VAL A 24 -28.39 -11.82 9.74
CA VAL A 24 -28.44 -11.84 11.20
C VAL A 24 -27.01 -11.98 11.71
N PHE A 25 -26.43 -10.86 12.14
CA PHE A 25 -25.16 -10.79 12.84
C PHE A 25 -25.36 -11.41 14.23
N GLN A 26 -25.06 -12.70 14.37
CA GLN A 26 -25.00 -13.34 15.69
C GLN A 26 -23.73 -12.86 16.39
N ASP A 27 -23.92 -12.03 17.40
CA ASP A 27 -22.95 -11.72 18.43
C ASP A 27 -22.41 -13.02 19.06
N ARG A 28 -21.23 -13.46 18.62
CA ARG A 28 -20.37 -14.34 19.42
C ARG A 28 -19.25 -13.52 20.01
N ILE A 29 -19.57 -12.93 21.15
CA ILE A 29 -18.63 -12.47 22.16
C ILE A 29 -17.84 -13.71 22.61
N ALA A 30 -16.68 -13.95 21.99
CA ALA A 30 -15.69 -14.85 22.54
C ALA A 30 -14.82 -14.05 23.52
N SER A 31 -15.00 -14.34 24.81
CA SER A 31 -14.17 -13.86 25.90
C SER A 31 -12.67 -14.00 25.60
N PRO A 32 -11.84 -12.97 25.88
CA PRO A 32 -10.41 -13.17 25.97
C PRO A 32 -10.07 -14.00 27.22
N ASP A 33 -9.37 -15.10 27.00
CA ASP A 33 -8.83 -15.99 28.03
C ASP A 33 -7.64 -15.32 28.74
N PRO A 34 -7.74 -14.94 30.02
CA PRO A 34 -6.70 -14.20 30.71
C PRO A 34 -5.78 -15.18 31.45
N LYS A 35 -4.96 -15.97 30.74
CA LYS A 35 -3.96 -16.84 31.37
C LYS A 35 -2.92 -17.39 30.39
N ARG A 36 -1.87 -16.59 30.10
CA ARG A 36 -0.53 -17.17 29.90
C ARG A 36 0.54 -16.31 30.56
N SER A 37 0.41 -16.32 31.88
CA SER A 37 1.50 -16.21 32.82
C SER A 37 2.64 -17.16 32.45
N SER A 38 3.86 -16.67 32.66
CA SER A 38 5.02 -17.38 33.19
C SER A 38 6.08 -17.98 32.23
N GLN A 39 7.29 -17.47 32.50
CA GLN A 39 8.60 -18.15 32.49
C GLN A 39 9.39 -18.20 31.17
N SER A 40 10.48 -17.42 31.12
CA SER A 40 11.80 -18.00 31.41
C SER A 40 12.83 -16.91 31.65
N ALA A 41 13.13 -16.71 32.94
CA ALA A 41 14.40 -16.15 33.36
C ALA A 41 15.52 -17.18 33.06
N ARG A 42 16.56 -16.76 32.35
CA ARG A 42 17.90 -17.35 32.42
C ARG A 42 18.87 -16.19 32.63
N ALA A 43 19.31 -16.01 33.86
CA ALA A 43 20.51 -16.63 34.41
C ALA A 43 21.77 -15.90 33.91
N THR A 44 22.14 -14.92 34.73
CA THR A 44 23.50 -14.44 34.99
C THR A 44 24.56 -15.54 34.86
N GLY A 45 25.67 -15.19 34.22
CA GLY A 45 26.94 -15.87 34.47
C GLY A 45 27.89 -15.88 33.28
N GLY A 46 28.99 -15.13 33.39
CA GLY A 46 30.26 -15.63 32.88
C GLY A 46 31.12 -14.68 32.08
N ARG A 47 32.13 -14.15 32.79
CA ARG A 47 33.53 -13.97 32.36
C ARG A 47 33.86 -12.78 31.46
N VAL A 48 34.36 -11.77 32.15
CA VAL A 48 35.39 -10.83 31.67
C VAL A 48 36.56 -11.63 31.08
N VAL A 49 36.80 -11.45 29.78
CA VAL A 49 38.09 -11.76 29.16
C VAL A 49 38.59 -10.45 28.55
N LEU A 50 39.49 -9.80 29.29
CA LEU A 50 40.37 -8.77 28.74
C LEU A 50 41.24 -9.44 27.68
N ARG A 51 41.04 -9.09 26.41
CA ARG A 51 42.06 -9.23 25.38
C ARG A 51 42.21 -7.90 24.67
N ALA A 52 43.26 -7.18 25.09
CA ALA A 52 43.93 -6.21 24.28
C ALA A 52 44.35 -6.86 22.95
N SER A 53 44.10 -6.21 21.83
CA SER A 53 45.04 -6.15 20.69
C SER A 53 44.53 -5.29 19.53
N LEU A 54 45.39 -4.33 19.19
CA LEU A 54 45.79 -3.88 17.85
C LEU A 54 44.69 -3.49 16.85
N THR A 55 44.53 -2.16 16.71
CA THR A 55 44.56 -1.43 15.43
C THR A 55 44.19 -2.22 14.17
N ALA A 56 42.89 -2.34 13.90
CA ALA A 56 42.38 -2.64 12.57
C ALA A 56 42.04 -1.32 11.89
N VAL A 57 42.80 -0.99 10.84
CA VAL A 57 42.58 0.15 9.96
C VAL A 57 41.15 0.09 9.43
N LEU A 58 40.32 1.07 9.84
CA LEU A 58 38.99 1.31 9.29
C LEU A 58 39.12 1.65 7.80
N ALA A 59 39.04 0.64 6.94
CA ALA A 59 38.64 0.85 5.56
C ALA A 59 37.14 1.17 5.58
N LEU A 60 36.82 2.47 5.70
CA LEU A 60 35.51 3.03 5.40
C LEU A 60 35.24 2.81 3.90
N ALA A 61 34.86 1.60 3.53
CA ALA A 61 34.20 1.33 2.27
C ALA A 61 32.86 2.07 2.34
N GLY A 62 32.87 3.34 1.89
CA GLY A 62 31.69 4.18 1.80
C GLY A 62 30.69 3.48 0.90
N CYS A 63 29.69 2.84 1.51
CA CYS A 63 28.45 2.51 0.83
C CYS A 63 27.83 3.85 0.41
N VAL A 64 28.17 4.30 -0.80
CA VAL A 64 27.49 5.41 -1.46
C VAL A 64 26.08 4.91 -1.75
N VAL A 65 25.17 5.14 -0.81
CA VAL A 65 23.74 4.95 -1.04
C VAL A 65 23.38 5.96 -2.12
N SER A 66 23.16 5.48 -3.35
CA SER A 66 22.78 6.35 -4.47
C SER A 66 21.57 7.20 -4.04
N PRO A 67 21.68 8.55 -4.03
CA PRO A 67 20.61 9.44 -3.58
C PRO A 67 19.36 9.40 -4.48
N GLU A 68 19.42 8.69 -5.61
CA GLU A 68 18.29 8.44 -6.52
C GLU A 68 17.13 7.69 -5.87
N ALA A 69 17.37 7.05 -4.71
CA ALA A 69 16.32 6.37 -3.97
C ALA A 69 15.29 7.31 -3.32
N LEU A 70 15.38 8.64 -3.43
CA LEU A 70 14.39 9.57 -2.86
C LEU A 70 13.75 10.52 -3.86
N SER A 71 14.12 10.47 -5.14
CA SER A 71 13.48 11.34 -6.13
C SER A 71 12.03 10.92 -6.40
N PRO A 72 11.11 11.88 -6.62
CA PRO A 72 9.75 11.58 -7.05
C PRO A 72 9.77 10.78 -8.37
N PRO A 73 8.75 9.96 -8.62
CA PRO A 73 8.66 9.23 -9.87
C PRO A 73 8.49 10.23 -11.02
N PRO A 74 9.12 10.02 -12.18
CA PRO A 74 8.90 10.88 -13.33
C PRO A 74 7.41 10.88 -13.67
N ALA A 75 6.88 12.06 -13.98
CA ALA A 75 5.51 12.15 -14.47
C ALA A 75 5.39 11.34 -15.77
N PRO A 76 4.35 10.51 -15.94
CA PRO A 76 4.17 9.75 -17.16
C PRO A 76 3.98 10.71 -18.34
N ALA A 77 4.53 10.38 -19.51
CA ALA A 77 4.32 11.17 -20.73
C ALA A 77 2.85 11.12 -21.21
N ASP A 78 2.11 10.10 -20.79
CA ASP A 78 0.70 9.88 -21.12
C ASP A 78 -0.16 10.02 -19.86
N THR A 79 -0.37 11.28 -19.45
CA THR A 79 -1.24 11.62 -18.30
C THR A 79 -2.72 11.62 -18.63
N GLU A 80 -3.12 11.47 -19.90
CA GLU A 80 -4.50 11.77 -20.34
C GLU A 80 -5.53 10.83 -19.70
N ASN A 81 -5.11 9.62 -19.32
CA ASN A 81 -5.99 8.60 -18.73
C ASN A 81 -5.76 8.32 -17.24
N VAL A 82 -4.80 9.00 -16.61
CA VAL A 82 -4.41 8.72 -15.23
C VAL A 82 -5.00 9.75 -14.29
N ARG A 83 -5.93 9.31 -13.42
CA ARG A 83 -6.53 10.17 -12.39
C ARG A 83 -5.99 9.78 -11.01
N PRO A 84 -5.29 10.68 -10.30
CA PRO A 84 -4.73 10.37 -8.98
C PRO A 84 -5.78 10.50 -7.88
N THR A 85 -6.91 9.83 -8.04
CA THR A 85 -8.01 9.77 -7.06
C THR A 85 -8.14 8.37 -6.48
N TYR A 86 -8.74 8.23 -5.30
CA TYR A 86 -8.90 6.94 -4.64
C TYR A 86 -9.80 5.99 -5.45
N SER A 87 -10.92 6.49 -5.99
CA SER A 87 -11.83 5.70 -6.83
C SER A 87 -11.11 5.09 -8.04
N TRP A 88 -10.32 5.90 -8.76
CA TRP A 88 -9.54 5.44 -9.91
C TRP A 88 -8.46 4.43 -9.49
N LEU A 89 -7.75 4.70 -8.39
CA LEU A 89 -6.72 3.79 -7.86
C LEU A 89 -7.31 2.45 -7.43
N LYS A 90 -8.48 2.46 -6.79
CA LYS A 90 -9.19 1.26 -6.39
C LYS A 90 -9.45 0.35 -7.57
N GLU A 91 -10.04 0.88 -8.64
CA GLU A 91 -10.41 0.12 -9.84
C GLU A 91 -9.20 -0.30 -10.69
N ASN A 92 -8.23 0.60 -10.87
CA ASN A 92 -7.16 0.42 -11.84
C ASN A 92 -5.89 -0.16 -11.25
N VAL A 93 -5.70 -0.06 -9.94
CA VAL A 93 -4.48 -0.47 -9.24
C VAL A 93 -4.78 -1.49 -8.15
N PHE A 94 -5.53 -1.12 -7.11
CA PHE A 94 -5.69 -1.98 -5.92
C PHE A 94 -6.42 -3.27 -6.24
N MET A 95 -7.54 -3.20 -6.96
CA MET A 95 -8.32 -4.39 -7.34
C MET A 95 -7.60 -5.31 -8.34
N ARG A 96 -6.75 -4.74 -9.20
CA ARG A 96 -6.10 -5.50 -10.28
C ARG A 96 -4.74 -6.06 -9.89
N ASP A 97 -3.91 -5.24 -9.26
CA ASP A 97 -2.50 -5.55 -9.02
C ASP A 97 -2.22 -5.97 -7.57
N CYS A 98 -3.04 -5.53 -6.59
CA CYS A 98 -2.78 -5.76 -5.17
C CYS A 98 -3.69 -6.83 -4.55
N MET A 99 -4.95 -6.92 -4.99
CA MET A 99 -5.99 -7.70 -4.33
C MET A 99 -5.65 -9.18 -4.16
N PHE A 100 -4.95 -9.77 -5.15
CA PHE A 100 -4.63 -11.20 -5.14
C PHE A 100 -3.87 -11.63 -3.88
N CYS A 101 -2.92 -10.82 -3.41
CA CYS A 101 -2.18 -11.11 -2.18
C CYS A 101 -2.84 -10.52 -0.93
N HIS A 102 -3.54 -9.40 -1.07
CA HIS A 102 -4.05 -8.61 0.06
C HIS A 102 -5.49 -8.95 0.48
N VAL A 103 -6.10 -9.98 -0.12
CA VAL A 103 -7.41 -10.49 0.31
C VAL A 103 -7.33 -11.32 1.59
N ILE A 104 -6.24 -12.06 1.79
CA ILE A 104 -6.03 -12.95 2.94
C ILE A 104 -4.87 -12.52 3.84
N GLN A 105 -4.06 -11.54 3.41
CA GLN A 105 -2.87 -11.10 4.14
C GLN A 105 -2.92 -9.61 4.43
N SER A 106 -2.49 -9.25 5.64
CA SER A 106 -2.33 -7.87 6.07
C SER A 106 -1.14 -7.20 5.34
N PRO A 107 -1.24 -5.91 4.97
CA PRO A 107 -2.40 -5.02 5.16
C PRO A 107 -3.55 -5.35 4.19
N TYR A 108 -4.79 -5.25 4.67
CA TYR A 108 -5.96 -5.34 3.79
C TYR A 108 -6.08 -4.04 2.99
N LEU A 109 -6.38 -4.13 1.70
CA LEU A 109 -6.46 -2.98 0.79
C LEU A 109 -7.85 -2.86 0.14
N MET A 110 -8.90 -3.35 0.82
CA MET A 110 -10.25 -3.46 0.24
C MET A 110 -11.10 -2.22 0.49
N SER A 111 -10.83 -1.51 1.58
CA SER A 111 -11.53 -0.28 1.94
C SER A 111 -10.55 0.87 2.13
N TYR A 112 -11.09 2.09 2.07
CA TYR A 112 -10.31 3.32 2.22
C TYR A 112 -9.65 3.34 3.60
N GLU A 113 -10.42 3.04 4.65
CA GLU A 113 -9.96 3.03 6.04
C GLU A 113 -8.79 2.06 6.25
N GLN A 114 -8.82 0.90 5.59
CA GLN A 114 -7.75 -0.09 5.69
C GLN A 114 -6.47 0.37 4.98
N ILE A 115 -6.61 0.98 3.79
CA ILE A 115 -5.47 1.51 3.02
C ILE A 115 -4.79 2.64 3.78
N MET A 116 -5.57 3.51 4.42
CA MET A 116 -5.04 4.64 5.20
C MET A 116 -4.16 4.20 6.37
N GLY A 117 -4.30 2.98 6.88
CA GLY A 117 -3.37 2.41 7.86
C GLY A 117 -1.93 2.18 7.34
N THR A 118 -1.71 2.32 6.03
CA THR A 118 -0.40 2.14 5.37
C THR A 118 0.09 3.38 4.64
N VAL A 119 -0.73 4.43 4.61
CA VAL A 119 -0.48 5.65 3.88
C VAL A 119 -0.22 6.79 4.85
N SER A 120 0.82 7.58 4.58
CA SER A 120 1.08 8.86 5.25
C SER A 120 0.61 10.00 4.34
N PRO A 121 -0.56 10.63 4.59
CA PRO A 121 -1.11 11.68 3.74
C PRO A 121 -0.17 12.88 3.64
N GLY A 122 0.04 13.40 2.43
CA GLY A 122 0.97 14.50 2.15
C GLY A 122 2.43 14.09 2.04
N GLU A 123 2.80 12.88 2.51
CA GLU A 123 4.18 12.42 2.59
C GLU A 123 4.37 11.09 1.83
N PRO A 124 4.35 11.11 0.48
CA PRO A 124 4.46 9.89 -0.31
C PRO A 124 5.77 9.13 -0.07
N LEU A 125 6.89 9.83 0.18
CA LEU A 125 8.19 9.18 0.40
C LEU A 125 8.29 8.43 1.73
N GLU A 126 7.50 8.84 2.74
CA GLU A 126 7.42 8.17 4.04
C GLU A 126 6.28 7.13 4.08
N SER A 127 5.33 7.24 3.15
CA SER A 127 4.20 6.32 3.03
C SER A 127 4.66 4.90 2.68
N ARG A 128 4.39 3.95 3.60
CA ARG A 128 4.76 2.54 3.46
C ARG A 128 4.22 1.92 2.16
N LEU A 129 2.99 2.25 1.77
CA LEU A 129 2.39 1.80 0.52
C LEU A 129 3.29 2.16 -0.68
N TYR A 130 3.67 3.44 -0.80
CA TYR A 130 4.45 3.92 -1.93
C TYR A 130 5.87 3.35 -1.91
N LEU A 131 6.50 3.26 -0.73
CA LEU A 131 7.83 2.64 -0.57
C LEU A 131 7.88 1.21 -1.11
N MET A 132 6.85 0.40 -0.86
CA MET A 132 6.82 -0.99 -1.31
C MET A 132 6.62 -1.11 -2.83
N VAL A 133 5.78 -0.24 -3.41
CA VAL A 133 5.51 -0.23 -4.85
C VAL A 133 6.70 0.33 -5.64
N ARG A 134 7.28 1.43 -5.19
CA ARG A 134 8.39 2.09 -5.90
C ARG A 134 9.65 1.22 -5.93
N THR A 135 9.91 0.47 -4.85
CA THR A 135 11.04 -0.47 -4.75
C THR A 135 10.81 -1.78 -5.50
N GLY A 136 9.62 -1.98 -6.08
CA GLY A 136 9.27 -3.22 -6.79
C GLY A 136 9.10 -4.43 -5.87
N ARG A 137 9.02 -4.23 -4.55
CA ARG A 137 8.71 -5.30 -3.59
C ARG A 137 7.25 -5.73 -3.65
N MET A 138 6.37 -4.87 -4.19
CA MET A 138 4.97 -5.16 -4.46
C MET A 138 4.60 -4.79 -5.90
N PRO A 139 3.82 -5.63 -6.60
CA PRO A 139 3.32 -6.94 -6.17
C PRO A 139 4.41 -8.03 -6.23
N LYS A 140 4.25 -9.11 -5.44
CA LYS A 140 5.17 -10.25 -5.51
C LYS A 140 5.13 -10.89 -6.90
N GLY A 141 6.28 -10.97 -7.56
CA GLY A 141 6.41 -11.60 -8.88
C GLY A 141 5.95 -10.73 -10.06
N GLY A 142 5.64 -9.45 -9.83
CA GLY A 142 5.22 -8.53 -10.88
C GLY A 142 5.82 -7.14 -10.71
N ARG A 143 5.55 -6.27 -11.70
CA ARG A 143 5.91 -4.85 -11.65
C ARG A 143 4.69 -4.02 -12.02
N ILE A 144 4.41 -2.99 -11.23
CA ILE A 144 3.41 -1.98 -11.54
C ILE A 144 4.00 -1.00 -12.58
N ALA A 145 3.20 -0.59 -13.56
CA ALA A 145 3.57 0.42 -14.55
C ALA A 145 3.86 1.77 -13.88
N ASP A 146 4.84 2.53 -14.39
CA ASP A 146 5.28 3.77 -13.74
C ASP A 146 4.19 4.85 -13.68
N SER A 147 3.26 4.88 -14.63
CA SER A 147 2.08 5.75 -14.61
C SER A 147 1.17 5.49 -13.39
N LYS A 148 0.97 4.23 -13.02
CA LYS A 148 0.21 3.85 -11.81
C LYS A 148 0.99 4.19 -10.53
N LYS A 149 2.31 4.02 -10.54
CA LYS A 149 3.16 4.44 -9.40
C LYS A 149 3.07 5.96 -9.18
N TRP A 150 3.07 6.72 -10.27
CA TRP A 150 2.86 8.16 -10.23
C TRP A 150 1.47 8.52 -9.72
N ALA A 151 0.42 7.82 -10.15
CA ALA A 151 -0.94 8.03 -9.63
C ALA A 151 -1.02 7.83 -8.11
N ILE A 152 -0.38 6.76 -7.59
CA ILE A 152 -0.29 6.52 -6.14
C ILE A 152 0.48 7.66 -5.46
N TYR A 153 1.64 8.03 -5.99
CA TYR A 153 2.45 9.13 -5.46
C TYR A 153 1.65 10.44 -5.37
N ALA A 154 1.01 10.83 -6.48
CA ALA A 154 0.25 12.07 -6.59
C ALA A 154 -0.99 12.06 -5.68
N TRP A 155 -1.71 10.94 -5.59
CA TRP A 155 -2.84 10.81 -4.67
C TRP A 155 -2.41 11.00 -3.21
N ILE A 156 -1.31 10.36 -2.79
CA ILE A 156 -0.78 10.52 -1.43
C ILE A 156 -0.29 11.96 -1.19
N LEU A 157 0.43 12.53 -2.16
CA LEU A 157 0.91 13.91 -2.10
C LEU A 157 -0.25 14.90 -1.92
N ASN A 158 -1.39 14.64 -2.57
CA ASN A 158 -2.61 15.44 -2.47
C ASN A 158 -3.46 15.10 -1.22
N GLY A 159 -2.86 14.57 -0.15
CA GLY A 159 -3.56 14.30 1.10
C GLY A 159 -4.39 13.01 1.13
N ALA A 160 -4.24 12.14 0.13
CA ALA A 160 -4.86 10.81 0.08
C ALA A 160 -6.38 10.82 0.30
N HIS A 161 -7.11 11.81 -0.22
CA HIS A 161 -8.55 11.96 0.00
C HIS A 161 -9.38 10.79 -0.57
N ASN A 162 -10.52 10.51 0.07
CA ASN A 162 -11.57 9.61 -0.42
C ASN A 162 -12.54 10.42 -1.29
N ASP A 163 -12.51 10.21 -2.61
CA ASP A 163 -13.40 10.86 -3.58
C ASP A 163 -14.67 10.04 -3.86
#